data_AF-A0AAW1D7R0-F1
#
_entry.id   AF-A0AAW1D7R0-F1
#
_cell.length_a   1.000
_cell.length_b   1.000
_cell.length_c   1.000
_cell.angle_alpha   90.00
_cell.angle_beta   90.00
_cell.angle_gamma   90.00
#
_symmetry.space_group_name_H-M   'P 1'
#
loop_
_entity.id
_entity.type
_entity.pdbx_description
1 polymer ?
#
loop_
_entity_poly.entity_id
_entity_poly.type
_entity_poly.pdbx_seq_one_letter_code
_entity_poly.pdbx_strand_id
1 'polypeptide(L)' 'MGDRPAAERACKDPNPIIDGRKANVNLAILGAKPRGNIQPGKYYIFAIFIIFLIWRFLKIYLAASSKEKNVFSGVYYQYL' A
#
# COMPACT_ATOMS: atom_id res chain seq x y z
N MET A 1 8.60 1.86 -41.84
CA MET A 1 8.24 0.42 -41.84
C MET A 1 9.52 -0.37 -42.05
N GLY A 2 9.77 -1.37 -41.21
CA GLY A 2 11.09 -1.96 -40.98
C GLY A 2 11.74 -2.57 -42.22
N ASP A 3 12.97 -2.14 -42.49
CA ASP A 3 13.82 -2.76 -43.51
C ASP A 3 14.11 -4.23 -43.12
N ARG A 4 13.91 -5.16 -44.05
CA ARG A 4 14.28 -6.59 -43.91
C ARG A 4 15.67 -6.81 -43.28
N PRO A 5 16.75 -6.12 -43.70
CA PRO A 5 18.07 -6.28 -43.08
C PRO A 5 18.18 -5.72 -41.65
N ALA A 6 17.28 -4.81 -41.24
CA ALA A 6 17.24 -4.34 -39.86
C ALA A 6 16.58 -5.39 -38.95
N ALA A 7 15.51 -6.03 -39.42
CA ALA A 7 14.87 -7.13 -38.71
C ALA A 7 15.82 -8.33 -38.53
N GLU A 8 16.57 -8.71 -39.58
CA GLU A 8 17.53 -9.82 -39.51
C GLU A 8 18.70 -9.55 -38.55
N ARG A 9 19.17 -8.30 -38.47
CA ARG A 9 20.18 -7.89 -37.48
C ARG A 9 19.61 -7.89 -36.06
N ALA A 10 18.38 -7.41 -35.89
CA ALA A 10 17.68 -7.41 -34.61
C ALA A 10 17.42 -8.83 -34.07
N CYS A 11 17.20 -9.81 -34.96
CA CYS A 11 17.01 -11.22 -34.56
C CYS A 11 18.28 -11.91 -34.05
N LYS A 12 19.48 -11.41 -34.42
CA LYS A 12 20.77 -11.99 -34.01
C LYS A 12 21.34 -11.35 -32.75
N ASP A 13 20.94 -10.13 -32.45
CA ASP A 13 21.37 -9.41 -31.25
C ASP A 13 20.46 -9.79 -30.07
N PRO A 14 21.00 -10.23 -28.92
CA PRO A 14 20.20 -10.44 -27.71
C PRO A 14 19.57 -9.15 -27.15
N ASN A 15 20.06 -7.97 -27.52
CA ASN A 15 19.53 -6.68 -27.08
C ASN A 15 19.29 -5.68 -28.23
N PRO A 16 18.37 -5.96 -29.17
CA PRO A 16 18.15 -5.11 -30.32
C PRO A 16 17.51 -3.76 -29.91
N ILE A 17 17.81 -2.70 -30.66
CA ILE A 17 17.11 -1.42 -30.48
C ILE A 17 15.84 -1.45 -31.35
N ILE A 18 14.68 -1.43 -30.71
CA ILE A 18 13.37 -1.38 -31.37
C ILE A 18 12.71 -0.05 -30.99
N ASP A 19 12.29 0.73 -31.99
CA ASP A 19 11.67 2.05 -31.81
C ASP A 19 12.49 3.03 -30.94
N GLY A 20 13.82 2.95 -31.03
CA GLY A 20 14.75 3.80 -30.28
C GLY A 20 14.97 3.38 -28.82
N ARG A 21 14.46 2.23 -28.39
CA ARG A 21 14.68 1.67 -27.05
C ARG A 21 15.40 0.33 -27.14
N LYS A 22 16.37 0.11 -26.24
CA LYS A 22 17.04 -1.18 -26.11
C LYS A 22 16.02 -2.21 -25.60
N ALA A 23 15.61 -3.11 -26.48
CA ALA A 23 14.78 -4.25 -26.14
C ALA A 23 15.66 -5.41 -25.68
N ASN A 24 15.10 -6.33 -24.91
CA ASN A 24 15.75 -7.58 -24.54
C ASN A 24 14.87 -8.71 -25.08
N VAL A 25 15.47 -9.60 -25.87
CA VAL A 25 14.75 -10.70 -26.53
C VAL A 25 14.00 -11.58 -25.53
N ASN A 26 14.60 -11.83 -24.35
CA ASN A 26 13.98 -12.64 -23.30
C ASN A 26 12.72 -11.97 -22.73
N LEU A 27 12.70 -10.64 -22.63
CA LEU A 27 11.53 -9.89 -22.14
C LEU A 27 10.43 -9.76 -23.20
N ALA A 28 10.81 -9.66 -24.47
CA ALA A 28 9.86 -9.61 -25.58
C ALA A 28 9.07 -10.92 -25.71
N ILE A 29 9.74 -12.07 -25.53
CA ILE A 29 9.11 -13.40 -25.55
C ILE A 29 8.13 -13.58 -24.38
N LEU A 30 8.44 -13.02 -23.20
CA LEU A 30 7.58 -13.10 -22.02
C LEU A 30 6.30 -12.26 -22.11
N GLY A 31 6.19 -11.39 -23.12
CA GLY A 31 5.07 -10.47 -23.26
C GLY A 31 5.06 -9.38 -22.18
N ALA A 32 4.22 -8.36 -22.37
CA ALA A 32 4.05 -7.33 -21.36
C ALA A 32 3.43 -7.96 -20.11
N LYS A 33 4.23 -8.17 -19.04
CA LYS A 33 3.69 -8.49 -17.72
C LYS A 33 2.63 -7.44 -17.39
N PRO A 34 1.37 -7.82 -17.11
CA PRO A 34 0.37 -6.86 -16.72
C PRO A 34 0.94 -6.11 -15.52
N ARG A 35 1.17 -4.80 -15.69
CA ARG A 35 1.49 -3.93 -14.57
C ARG A 35 0.26 -4.00 -13.69
N GLY A 36 0.33 -4.86 -12.67
CA GLY A 36 -0.70 -4.96 -11.66
C GLY A 36 -0.81 -3.60 -11.02
N ASN A 37 -1.78 -2.81 -11.46
CA ASN A 37 -2.15 -1.54 -10.86
C ASN A 37 -2.77 -1.84 -9.50
N ILE A 38 -1.93 -2.22 -8.54
CA ILE A 38 -2.27 -2.26 -7.12
C ILE A 38 -2.47 -0.80 -6.75
N GLN A 39 -3.71 -0.32 -6.85
CA GLN A 39 -4.05 1.05 -6.49
C GLN A 39 -4.04 1.14 -4.96
N PRO A 40 -3.02 1.74 -4.34
CA PRO A 40 -2.87 1.68 -2.89
C PRO A 40 -3.94 2.53 -2.19
N GLY A 41 -4.62 3.44 -2.92
CA GLY A 41 -5.66 4.35 -2.44
C GLY A 41 -6.84 3.69 -1.71
N LYS A 42 -7.22 2.46 -2.07
CA LYS A 42 -8.37 1.78 -1.44
C LYS A 42 -8.15 1.39 0.02
N TYR A 43 -6.91 1.02 0.37
CA TYR A 43 -6.60 0.55 1.72
C TYR A 43 -6.38 1.71 2.71
N TYR A 44 -5.92 2.87 2.24
CA TYR A 44 -5.72 4.04 3.10
C TYR A 44 -7.02 4.59 3.68
N ILE A 45 -8.09 4.68 2.87
CA ILE A 45 -9.39 5.17 3.32
C ILE A 45 -9.99 4.25 4.39
N PHE A 46 -9.87 2.93 4.20
CA PHE A 46 -10.34 1.94 5.15
C PHE A 46 -9.53 1.96 6.46
N ALA A 47 -8.20 2.14 6.36
CA ALA A 47 -7.32 2.26 7.52
C ALA A 47 -7.60 3.53 8.34
N ILE A 48 -7.87 4.67 7.70
CA ILE A 48 -8.19 5.92 8.41
C ILE A 48 -9.48 5.78 9.22
N PHE A 49 -10.51 5.12 8.65
CA PHE A 49 -11.75 4.85 9.36
C PHE A 49 -11.55 3.94 10.58
N ILE A 50 -10.75 2.89 10.46
CA ILE A 50 -10.47 1.96 11.56
C ILE A 50 -9.68 2.64 12.68
N ILE A 51 -8.68 3.47 12.33
CA ILE A 51 -7.89 4.25 13.29
C ILE A 51 -8.78 5.21 14.08
N PHE A 52 -9.70 5.90 13.40
CA PHE A 52 -10.65 6.80 14.04
C PHE A 52 -11.58 6.07 15.03
N LEU A 53 -12.09 4.89 14.66
CA LEU A 53 -12.90 4.05 15.55
C LEU A 53 -12.11 3.62 16.79
N ILE A 54 -10.89 3.12 16.62
CA ILE A 54 -10.03 2.69 17.73
C ILE A 54 -9.80 3.86 18.69
N TRP A 55 -9.48 5.05 18.16
CA TRP A 55 -9.24 6.23 18.99
C TRP A 55 -10.48 6.65 19.79
N ARG A 56 -11.68 6.56 19.16
CA ARG A 56 -12.95 6.84 19.83
C ARG A 56 -13.22 5.85 20.98
N PHE A 57 -13.01 4.57 20.75
CA PHE A 57 -13.17 3.54 21.79
C PHE A 57 -12.16 3.70 22.92
N LEU A 58 -10.90 3.98 22.61
CA LEU A 58 -9.85 4.21 23.60
C LEU A 58 -10.18 5.41 24.50
N LYS A 59 -10.70 6.51 23.92
CA LYS A 59 -11.15 7.68 24.69
C LYS A 59 -12.28 7.33 25.66
N ILE A 60 -13.26 6.55 25.23
CA ILE A 60 -14.37 6.10 26.08
C ILE A 60 -13.85 5.20 27.21
N TYR A 61 -12.99 4.24 26.89
CA TYR A 61 -12.41 3.32 27.86
C TYR A 61 -11.60 4.06 28.95
N LEU A 62 -10.77 5.02 28.54
CA LEU A 62 -10.00 5.84 29.47
C LEU A 62 -10.89 6.73 30.34
N ALA A 63 -11.97 7.29 29.77
CA ALA A 63 -12.95 8.08 30.53
C ALA A 63 -13.71 7.22 31.57
N ALA A 64 -14.05 5.98 31.22
CA ALA A 64 -14.70 5.05 32.14
C ALA A 64 -13.78 4.68 33.32
N SER A 65 -12.50 4.39 33.05
CA SER A 65 -11.52 4.08 34.11
C SER A 65 -11.24 5.28 35.04
N SER A 66 -11.37 6.51 34.54
CA SER A 66 -11.22 7.72 35.37
C SER A 66 -12.37 7.92 36.37
N LYS A 67 -13.61 7.52 36.02
CA LYS A 67 -14.78 7.65 36.91
C LYS A 67 -14.68 6.74 38.13
N GLU A 68 -14.20 5.49 37.98
CA GLU A 68 -14.06 4.56 39.09
C GLU A 68 -13.04 5.03 40.15
N LYS A 69 -11.92 5.61 39.72
CA LYS A 69 -10.89 6.12 40.64
C LYS A 69 -11.38 7.28 41.50
N ASN A 70 -12.21 8.17 40.94
CA ASN A 70 -12.78 9.31 41.65
C ASN A 70 -13.88 8.91 42.65
N VAL A 71 -14.67 7.88 42.32
CA VAL A 71 -15.66 7.33 43.26
C VAL A 71 -14.96 6.63 44.42
N PHE A 72 -13.92 5.83 44.14
CA PHE A 72 -13.15 5.17 45.18
C PHE A 72 -12.52 6.20 46.12
N SER A 73 -11.80 7.22 45.63
CA SER A 73 -11.22 8.25 46.50
C SER A 73 -12.25 9.01 47.34
N GLY A 74 -13.42 9.35 46.77
CA GLY A 74 -14.47 10.07 47.50
C GLY A 74 -15.08 9.26 48.64
N VAL A 75 -15.12 7.94 48.53
CA VAL A 75 -15.55 7.03 49.59
C VAL A 75 -14.51 7.02 50.72
N TYR A 76 -13.21 6.93 50.43
CA TYR A 76 -12.16 6.92 51.47
C TYR A 76 -12.10 8.21 52.31
N TYR A 77 -12.38 9.38 51.72
CA TYR A 77 -12.41 10.64 52.47
C TYR A 77 -13.68 10.84 53.33
N GLN A 78 -14.73 10.05 53.13
CA GLN A 78 -15.96 10.12 53.92
C GLN A 78 -15.88 9.24 55.20
N TYR A 79 -14.94 8.29 55.27
CA TYR A 79 -14.75 7.37 56.40
C TYR A 79 -13.55 7.71 57.31
N LEU A 80 -12.96 8.91 57.15
CA LEU A 80 -11.95 9.52 58.04
C LEU A 80 -12.55 10.76 58.70
#